data_AF-A0A822GEF9-F1
#
_entry.id   AF-A0A822GEF9-F1
#
_cell.length_a   1.000
_cell.length_b   1.000
_cell.length_c   1.000
_cell.angle_alpha   90.00
_cell.angle_beta   90.00
_cell.angle_gamma   90.00
#
_symmetry.space_group_name_H-M   'P 1'
#
loop_
_entity.id
_entity.type
_entity.pdbx_description
1 polymer ?
#
loop_
_entity_poly.entity_id
_entity_poly.type
_entity_poly.pdbx_seq_one_letter_code
_entity_poly.pdbx_strand_id
1 'polypeptide(L)' 'MNGPIVAGGNAPGNRLEQLNGPTDVLIDKMTNCLIISDSKNRRIIQRSRSRGTMQ' A
#
# COMPACT_ATOMS: atom_id res chain seq x y z
N MET A 1 14.72 11.10 6.72
CA MET A 1 13.36 10.61 6.42
C MET A 1 13.45 9.11 6.18
N ASN A 2 13.25 8.28 7.21
CA ASN A 2 13.26 6.82 7.09
C ASN A 2 11.89 6.29 7.52
N GLY A 3 10.96 6.25 6.57
CA GLY A 3 9.70 5.54 6.73
C GLY A 3 9.79 4.17 6.05
N PRO A 4 9.17 3.10 6.59
CA PRO A 4 9.14 1.82 5.91
C PRO A 4 8.36 1.93 4.60
N ILE A 5 8.89 1.33 3.53
CA ILE A 5 8.15 1.18 2.28
C ILE A 5 7.13 0.06 2.48
N VAL A 6 5.84 0.41 2.42
CA VAL A 6 4.74 -0.53 2.66
C VAL A 6 4.10 -1.06 1.38
N ALA A 7 4.35 -0.41 0.24
CA ALA A 7 4.00 -0.84 -1.12
C ALA A 7 4.79 -0.01 -2.14
N GLY A 8 5.22 -0.62 -3.24
CA GLY A 8 6.01 0.03 -4.28
C GLY A 8 7.53 -0.08 -4.08
N GLY A 9 8.31 0.62 -4.90
CA GLY A 9 9.78 0.65 -4.81
C GLY A 9 10.53 -0.50 -5.48
N ASN A 10 9.85 -1.56 -5.92
CA ASN A 10 10.44 -2.77 -6.51
C ASN A 10 10.10 -2.94 -8.01
N ALA A 11 10.08 -1.85 -8.78
CA ALA A 11 9.60 -1.77 -10.16
C ALA A 11 8.10 -2.16 -10.33
N PRO A 12 7.47 -1.83 -11.48
CA PRO A 12 6.10 -2.22 -11.73
C PRO A 12 5.90 -3.74 -11.74
N GLY A 13 4.83 -4.23 -11.11
CA GLY A 13 4.50 -5.65 -11.10
C GLY A 13 3.26 -5.98 -10.26
N ASN A 14 2.90 -7.26 -10.20
CA ASN A 14 1.66 -7.74 -9.57
C ASN A 14 1.87 -8.45 -8.23
N ARG A 15 3.11 -8.53 -7.72
CA ARG A 15 3.37 -9.03 -6.36
C ARG A 15 2.75 -8.11 -5.30
N LEU A 16 2.68 -8.60 -4.06
CA LEU A 16 1.99 -7.90 -2.97
C LEU A 16 2.67 -6.57 -2.62
N GLU A 17 3.99 -6.53 -2.71
CA GLU A 17 4.85 -5.38 -2.45
C GLU A 17 5.08 -4.50 -3.69
N GLN A 18 4.62 -4.93 -4.87
CA GLN A 18 4.70 -4.16 -6.12
C GLN A 18 3.38 -3.46 -6.42
N LEU A 19 3.44 -2.41 -7.24
CA LEU A 19 2.29 -1.71 -7.80
C LEU A 19 2.46 -1.62 -9.31
N ASN A 20 1.38 -1.45 -10.06
CA ASN A 20 1.40 -1.23 -11.50
C ASN A 20 0.34 -0.19 -11.90
N GLY A 21 0.79 1.04 -12.13
CA GLY A 21 -0.08 2.18 -12.45
C GLY A 21 -1.12 2.47 -11.36
N PRO A 22 -0.72 2.72 -10.10
CA PRO A 22 -1.66 3.18 -9.09
C PRO A 22 -2.22 4.55 -9.48
N THR A 23 -3.53 4.76 -9.27
CA THR A 23 -4.22 6.00 -9.67
C THR A 23 -4.68 6.85 -8.50
N ASP A 24 -4.87 6.24 -7.33
CA ASP A 24 -5.36 6.94 -6.14
C ASP A 24 -4.95 6.24 -4.84
N VAL A 25 -4.93 7.00 -3.75
CA VAL A 25 -4.62 6.54 -2.40
C VAL A 25 -5.54 7.20 -1.36
N LEU A 26 -6.11 6.38 -0.48
CA LEU A 26 -6.98 6.84 0.60
C LEU A 26 -6.45 6.33 1.95
N ILE A 27 -6.51 7.19 2.96
CA ILE A 27 -6.20 6.82 4.35
C ILE A 27 -7.52 6.69 5.09
N ASP A 28 -7.88 5.48 5.48
CA ASP A 28 -8.96 5.22 6.41
C ASP A 28 -8.42 5.38 7.85
N LYS A 29 -8.79 6.49 8.50
CA LYS A 29 -8.37 6.78 9.87
C LYS A 29 -9.10 5.93 10.91
N MET A 30 -10.30 5.44 10.60
CA MET A 30 -11.10 4.61 11.50
C MET A 30 -10.48 3.22 11.61
N THR A 31 -10.11 2.61 10.49
CA THR A 31 -9.48 1.28 10.47
C THR A 31 -7.95 1.34 10.50
N ASN A 32 -7.36 2.55 10.43
CA ASN A 32 -5.92 2.77 10.30
C ASN A 32 -5.32 2.03 9.07
N CYS A 33 -6.04 2.03 7.95
CA CYS A 33 -5.63 1.37 6.71
C CYS A 33 -5.24 2.38 5.64
N LEU A 34 -4.26 2.00 4.82
CA LEU A 34 -3.98 2.61 3.53
C LEU A 34 -4.68 1.79 2.44
N ILE A 35 -5.48 2.45 1.62
CA ILE A 35 -6.19 1.85 0.48
C ILE A 35 -5.59 2.43 -0.80
N ILE A 36 -5.22 1.58 -1.75
CA ILE A 36 -4.56 1.96 -3.01
C ILE A 36 -5.34 1.37 -4.19
N SER A 37 -5.69 2.22 -5.16
CA SER A 37 -6.23 1.80 -6.45
C SER A 37 -5.09 1.46 -7.40
N ASP A 38 -4.84 0.17 -7.65
CA ASP A 38 -3.73 -0.34 -8.46
C ASP A 38 -4.21 -0.71 -9.87
N SER A 39 -4.47 0.31 -10.69
CA SER A 39 -5.35 0.22 -11.86
C SER A 39 -4.90 -0.75 -12.95
N LYS A 40 -3.60 -0.80 -13.29
CA LYS A 40 -3.12 -1.72 -14.35
C LYS A 40 -3.08 -3.17 -13.87
N ASN A 41 -3.05 -3.40 -12.56
CA ASN A 41 -3.25 -4.72 -11.98
C ASN A 41 -4.72 -5.06 -11.72
N ARG A 42 -5.66 -4.12 -11.98
CA ARG A 42 -7.11 -4.30 -11.78
C ARG A 42 -7.47 -4.77 -10.37
N ARG A 43 -6.81 -4.19 -9.35
CA ARG A 43 -7.02 -4.56 -7.94
C ARG A 43 -7.08 -3.33 -7.03
N ILE A 44 -7.71 -3.52 -5.87
CA ILE A 44 -7.61 -2.62 -4.72
C ILE A 44 -6.72 -3.27 -3.68
N ILE A 45 -5.76 -2.53 -3.16
CA ILE A 45 -4.87 -2.97 -2.09
C ILE A 45 -5.27 -2.29 -0.79
N GLN A 46 -5.46 -3.07 0.27
CA GLN A 46 -5.58 -2.57 1.63
C GLN A 46 -4.34 -2.97 2.44
N ARG A 47 -3.75 -2.00 3.14
CA ARG A 47 -2.60 -2.20 4.04
C ARG A 47 -2.95 -1.63 5.41
N SER A 48 -3.10 -2.49 6.39
CA SER A 48 -3.19 -2.05 7.78
C SER A 48 -1.85 -1.42 8.18
N ARG A 49 -1.89 -0.18 8.67
CA ARG A 49 -0.75 0.33 9.43
C ARG A 49 -0.77 -0.43 10.76
N SER A 50 0.09 -1.43 10.90
CA SER A 50 0.38 -1.93 12.25
C SER A 50 0.86 -0.72 13.05
N ARG A 51 0.15 -0.38 14.15
CA ARG A 51 0.80 0.39 15.21
C ARG A 51 2.01 -0.46 15.57
N GLY A 52 3.21 0.11 15.51
CA GLY A 52 4.41 -0.63 15.87
C GLY A 52 4.32 -1.09 17.32
N THR A 53 3.72 -2.23 17.57
CA THR A 53 4.14 -3.11 18.65
C THR A 53 5.27 -3.92 18.04
N MET A 54 6.48 -3.39 18.19
CA MET A 54 7.63 -4.26 18.37
C MET A 54 7.30 -5.10 19.61
N GLN A 55 6.94 -6.36 19.39
CA GLN A 55 7.34 -7.42 20.31
C GLN A 55 8.60 -8.02 19.73
#